data_AF-A0A414A4E5-F1
#
_entry.id   AF-A0A414A4E5-F1
#
_cell.length_a   1.000
_cell.length_b   1.000
_cell.length_c   1.000
_cell.angle_alpha   90.00
_cell.angle_beta   90.00
_cell.angle_gamma   90.00
#
_symmetry.space_group_name_H-M   'P 1'
#
loop_
_entity.id
_entity.type
_entity.pdbx_description
1 polymer ?
#
loop_
_entity_poly.entity_id
_entity_poly.type
_entity_poly.pdbx_seq_one_letter_code
_entity_poly.pdbx_strand_id
1 'polypeptide(L)'
;MGMKFKKIFTADINTKGKMEDKNEIENKDNKLINMSTTMSKTENDRLEDIFKIVSRLEKRNIIFVFDELDKMKANVLGKLFKRYKKLFVEKNIFSFFIVDDLMYIKYSDNNINKNKIYTYLTGKYYMPLLTFEETIRYCVMMFGEKKYLLCLMEYYNTLGNYRLLNIDHEKYKYVDKVTIIKAYILINVIKQFELSYLEKCYLDLIVKNIKAIIEEVTKLRKLQIEELKKYLKKNKKVIDKVWPKSDVLIKSVIETINKICPNAVKVDSNNNVVIDFNFMYLNYDVFVNAVLSQRREEWSKEELEYIQLSDMYYSMNKADRLYTHIPYLRNDIIPLKVADNNPSTYEEALINLIKANLGENELQVIILKRNRGEESLFKDDHEYTGIVVVDNGVFQVAYYVDKGCYDSEALYAKKNLINFSEKYGVNVKQMVICNAIDLNKNIGEIVKMYNSDD
;
A
#
# COMPACT_ATOMS: atom_id res chain seq x y z
N MET A 1 32.94 -7.02 30.56
CA MET A 1 32.89 -8.41 30.05
C MET A 1 31.74 -8.48 29.06
N GLY A 2 31.88 -8.61 27.74
CA GLY A 2 33.02 -9.02 26.94
C GLY A 2 32.74 -10.35 26.24
N MET A 3 31.76 -10.43 25.34
CA MET A 3 31.69 -11.51 24.35
C MET A 3 31.36 -10.95 22.96
N LYS A 4 32.40 -10.97 22.13
CA LYS A 4 32.46 -10.54 20.73
C LYS A 4 31.67 -11.52 19.85
N PHE A 5 30.76 -11.00 19.03
CA PHE A 5 30.30 -11.69 17.84
C PHE A 5 31.50 -11.92 16.90
N LYS A 6 31.91 -13.19 16.75
CA LYS A 6 32.94 -13.60 15.78
C LYS A 6 32.31 -13.64 14.39
N LYS A 7 32.89 -12.84 13.49
CA LYS A 7 32.80 -12.95 12.03
C LYS A 7 33.02 -14.40 11.56
N ILE A 8 32.07 -14.94 10.82
CA ILE A 8 32.21 -16.02 9.83
C ILE A 8 31.13 -15.62 8.80
N PHE A 9 31.42 -15.02 7.64
CA PHE A 9 32.12 -15.55 6.49
C PHE A 9 32.74 -14.40 5.67
N THR A 10 34.06 -14.42 5.48
CA THR A 10 34.73 -13.80 4.33
C THR A 10 35.17 -14.96 3.44
N ALA A 11 34.67 -15.02 2.21
CA ALA A 11 35.24 -15.90 1.20
C ALA A 11 36.46 -15.20 0.60
N ASP A 12 37.64 -15.68 0.95
CA ASP A 12 38.91 -15.24 0.36
C ASP A 12 38.91 -15.53 -1.15
N ILE A 13 38.98 -14.47 -1.94
CA ILE A 13 39.28 -14.56 -3.37
C ILE A 13 40.79 -14.70 -3.47
N ASN A 14 41.26 -15.94 -3.59
CA ASN A 14 42.67 -16.22 -3.86
C ASN A 14 42.94 -15.99 -5.36
N THR A 15 43.42 -14.80 -5.70
CA THR A 15 44.02 -14.49 -7.00
C THR A 15 45.45 -15.01 -7.03
N LYS A 16 45.68 -16.13 -7.72
CA LYS A 16 47.00 -16.44 -8.29
C LYS A 16 46.85 -16.73 -9.77
N GLY A 17 47.45 -15.85 -10.57
CA GLY A 17 47.53 -16.01 -12.01
C GLY A 17 48.45 -17.17 -12.40
N LYS A 18 48.08 -17.83 -13.50
CA LYS A 18 49.03 -18.46 -14.42
C LYS A 18 48.58 -18.11 -15.84
N MET A 19 49.54 -17.61 -16.62
CA MET A 19 49.43 -17.28 -18.03
C MET A 19 49.48 -18.55 -18.91
N GLU A 20 48.74 -18.44 -20.02
CA GLU A 20 48.88 -19.09 -21.34
C GLU A 20 48.60 -20.59 -21.50
N ASP A 21 47.58 -20.93 -22.29
CA ASP A 21 47.79 -21.38 -23.68
C ASP A 21 46.49 -21.29 -24.52
N LYS A 22 46.62 -20.87 -25.78
CA LYS A 22 45.52 -20.33 -26.63
C LYS A 22 44.70 -21.34 -27.45
N ASN A 23 44.84 -22.65 -27.26
CA ASN A 23 44.23 -23.66 -28.16
C ASN A 23 43.26 -24.67 -27.53
N GLU A 24 42.56 -24.32 -26.44
CA GLU A 24 41.54 -25.19 -25.81
C GLU A 24 40.14 -24.54 -25.72
N ILE A 25 39.84 -23.55 -26.56
CA ILE A 25 38.64 -22.71 -26.39
C ILE A 25 37.35 -23.45 -26.75
N GLU A 26 37.34 -24.43 -27.66
CA GLU A 26 36.08 -25.01 -28.15
C GLU A 26 35.53 -26.19 -27.32
N ASN A 27 36.35 -26.84 -26.48
CA ASN A 27 35.92 -28.00 -25.69
C ASN A 27 35.64 -27.72 -24.20
N LYS A 28 35.91 -26.49 -23.72
CA LYS A 28 35.64 -26.08 -22.33
C LYS A 28 34.19 -25.64 -22.11
N ASP A 29 33.53 -25.06 -23.11
CA ASP A 29 32.17 -24.52 -22.93
C ASP A 29 31.11 -25.63 -22.69
N ASN A 30 31.23 -26.78 -23.36
CA ASN A 30 30.33 -27.92 -23.11
C ASN A 30 30.60 -28.65 -21.77
N LYS A 31 31.81 -28.56 -21.22
CA LYS A 31 32.14 -29.12 -19.89
C LYS A 31 31.75 -28.18 -18.75
N LEU A 32 31.86 -26.86 -18.93
CA LEU A 32 31.47 -25.85 -17.93
C LEU A 32 29.95 -25.73 -17.78
N ILE A 33 29.17 -25.96 -18.84
CA ILE A 33 27.71 -25.97 -18.76
C ILE A 33 27.20 -27.18 -17.95
N ASN A 34 27.93 -28.30 -17.97
CA ASN A 34 27.59 -29.51 -17.20
C ASN A 34 28.18 -29.57 -15.77
N MET A 35 29.14 -28.71 -15.42
CA MET A 35 29.75 -28.68 -14.07
C MET A 35 29.03 -27.80 -13.03
N SER A 36 27.86 -27.22 -13.34
CA SER A 36 27.08 -26.41 -12.37
C SER A 36 25.70 -26.97 -12.02
N THR A 37 25.44 -28.23 -12.38
CA THR A 37 24.13 -28.87 -12.36
C THR A 37 23.87 -29.76 -11.15
N THR A 38 24.92 -30.25 -10.49
CA THR A 38 24.86 -31.21 -9.40
C THR A 38 25.22 -30.54 -8.09
N MET A 39 24.40 -30.72 -7.05
CA MET A 39 24.71 -30.25 -5.70
C MET A 39 26.02 -30.89 -5.23
N SER A 40 26.88 -30.10 -4.57
CA SER A 40 28.06 -30.65 -3.91
C SER A 40 27.65 -31.64 -2.81
N LYS A 41 28.54 -32.57 -2.46
CA LYS A 41 28.31 -33.53 -1.37
C LYS A 41 27.88 -32.82 -0.08
N THR A 42 28.57 -31.74 0.27
CA THR A 42 28.25 -30.92 1.45
C THR A 42 26.86 -30.28 1.39
N GLU A 43 26.40 -29.86 0.21
CA GLU A 43 25.04 -29.31 0.06
C GLU A 43 23.96 -30.41 0.16
N ASN A 44 24.24 -31.62 -0.33
CA ASN A 44 23.36 -32.78 -0.15
C ASN A 44 23.28 -33.21 1.32
N ASP A 45 24.43 -33.30 2.01
CA ASP A 45 24.50 -33.66 3.43
C ASP A 45 23.68 -32.65 4.26
N ARG A 46 23.78 -31.34 3.96
CA ARG A 46 22.98 -30.29 4.61
C ARG A 46 21.48 -30.42 4.32
N LEU A 47 21.10 -30.78 3.08
CA LEU A 47 19.71 -31.04 2.74
C LEU A 47 19.15 -32.22 3.53
N GLU A 48 19.93 -33.29 3.67
CA GLU A 48 19.54 -34.44 4.48
C GLU A 48 19.37 -34.09 5.96
N ASP A 49 20.24 -33.23 6.50
CA ASP A 49 20.08 -32.73 7.87
C ASP A 49 18.79 -31.91 8.03
N ILE A 50 18.47 -31.04 7.06
CA ILE A 50 17.19 -30.32 7.04
C ILE A 50 16.02 -31.31 6.97
N PHE A 51 16.11 -32.33 6.13
CA PHE A 51 15.06 -33.35 6.02
C PHE A 51 14.87 -34.15 7.30
N LYS A 52 15.95 -34.48 8.02
CA LYS A 52 15.86 -35.12 9.34
C LYS A 52 15.15 -34.21 10.34
N ILE A 53 15.46 -32.92 10.36
CA ILE A 53 14.77 -31.95 11.23
C ILE A 53 13.28 -31.88 10.88
N VAL A 54 12.95 -31.73 9.60
CA VAL A 54 11.56 -31.66 9.11
C VAL A 54 10.79 -32.93 9.47
N SER A 55 11.39 -34.11 9.28
CA SER A 55 10.75 -35.40 9.61
C SER A 55 10.39 -35.54 11.09
N ARG A 56 11.21 -34.97 11.98
CA ARG A 56 10.93 -34.96 13.43
C ARG A 56 9.75 -34.04 13.81
N LEU A 57 9.38 -33.13 12.91
CA LEU A 57 8.33 -32.13 13.12
C LEU A 57 7.03 -32.48 12.39
N GLU A 58 6.91 -33.66 11.78
CA GLU A 58 5.81 -34.07 10.89
C GLU A 58 4.38 -33.91 11.46
N LYS A 59 4.22 -33.86 12.79
CA LYS A 59 2.93 -33.57 13.43
C LYS A 59 2.51 -32.10 13.35
N ARG A 60 3.34 -31.22 12.81
CA ARG A 60 3.09 -29.78 12.69
C ARG A 60 3.14 -29.36 11.23
N ASN A 61 2.28 -28.43 10.85
CA ASN A 61 2.38 -27.75 9.56
C ASN A 61 3.59 -26.82 9.60
N ILE A 62 4.56 -27.03 8.71
CA ILE A 62 5.76 -26.19 8.61
C ILE A 62 5.58 -25.22 7.46
N ILE A 63 5.80 -23.94 7.75
CA ILE A 63 5.77 -22.86 6.76
C ILE A 63 7.17 -22.25 6.66
N PHE A 64 7.74 -22.23 5.46
CA PHE A 64 8.97 -21.49 5.15
C PHE A 64 8.62 -20.20 4.42
N VAL A 65 9.13 -19.07 4.91
CA VAL A 65 8.97 -17.77 4.29
C VAL A 65 10.34 -17.29 3.81
N PHE A 66 10.45 -17.08 2.50
CA PHE A 66 11.65 -16.58 1.85
C PHE A 66 11.43 -15.12 1.44
N ASP A 67 12.07 -14.21 2.18
CA ASP A 67 12.05 -12.76 1.92
C ASP A 67 13.36 -12.29 1.28
N GLU A 68 13.38 -11.05 0.80
CA GLU A 68 14.51 -10.36 0.17
C GLU A 68 15.09 -11.05 -1.08
N LEU A 69 14.26 -11.84 -1.78
CA LEU A 69 14.66 -12.50 -3.02
C LEU A 69 14.87 -11.51 -4.18
N ASP A 70 14.21 -10.37 -4.11
CA ASP A 70 14.34 -9.21 -5.00
C ASP A 70 15.77 -8.61 -5.00
N LYS A 71 16.50 -8.72 -3.88
CA LYS A 71 17.90 -8.28 -3.79
C LYS A 71 18.86 -9.21 -4.53
N MET A 72 18.40 -10.38 -4.95
CA MET A 72 19.19 -11.36 -5.68
C MET A 72 19.04 -11.20 -7.20
N LYS A 73 19.85 -11.93 -7.99
CA LYS A 73 19.72 -11.92 -9.45
C LYS A 73 18.31 -12.37 -9.86
N ALA A 74 17.74 -11.76 -10.90
CA ALA A 74 16.39 -12.01 -11.45
C ALA A 74 16.01 -13.47 -11.82
N ASN A 75 16.92 -14.44 -11.65
CA ASN A 75 16.67 -15.86 -11.85
C ASN A 75 16.90 -16.71 -10.57
N VAL A 76 16.86 -16.08 -9.40
CA VAL A 76 17.12 -16.74 -8.11
C VAL A 76 16.16 -17.90 -7.86
N LEU A 77 14.85 -17.69 -8.08
CA LEU A 77 13.85 -18.75 -7.90
C LEU A 77 14.12 -19.95 -8.81
N GLY A 78 14.47 -19.69 -10.09
CA GLY A 78 14.86 -20.77 -11.01
C GLY A 78 16.06 -21.58 -10.51
N LYS A 79 17.04 -20.94 -9.86
CA LYS A 79 18.19 -21.63 -9.25
C LYS A 79 17.81 -22.39 -7.98
N LEU A 80 16.96 -21.82 -7.13
CA LEU A 80 16.47 -22.46 -5.92
C LEU A 80 15.69 -23.72 -6.25
N PHE A 81 14.73 -23.65 -7.17
CA PHE A 81 13.95 -24.82 -7.61
C PHE A 81 14.83 -25.86 -8.28
N LYS A 82 15.87 -25.48 -9.02
CA LYS A 82 16.81 -26.44 -9.60
C LYS A 82 17.59 -27.23 -8.54
N ARG A 83 17.97 -26.59 -7.43
CA ARG A 83 18.78 -27.21 -6.37
C ARG A 83 17.95 -27.90 -5.30
N TYR A 84 16.91 -27.24 -4.82
CA TYR A 84 16.16 -27.62 -3.63
C TYR A 84 14.74 -28.13 -3.95
N LYS A 85 14.50 -28.62 -5.18
CA LYS A 85 13.19 -29.13 -5.61
C LYS A 85 12.56 -30.08 -4.59
N LYS A 86 13.33 -31.04 -4.09
CA LYS A 86 12.85 -32.04 -3.13
C LYS A 86 12.32 -31.41 -1.84
N LEU A 87 12.99 -30.35 -1.37
CA LEU A 87 12.56 -29.62 -0.18
C LEU A 87 11.22 -28.91 -0.40
N PHE A 88 11.03 -28.30 -1.57
CA PHE A 88 9.82 -27.50 -1.84
C PHE A 88 8.62 -28.32 -2.31
N VAL A 89 8.86 -29.49 -2.93
CA VAL A 89 7.80 -30.27 -3.61
C VAL A 89 7.51 -31.61 -2.92
N GLU A 90 8.53 -32.29 -2.39
CA GLU A 90 8.39 -33.67 -1.87
C GLU A 90 8.20 -33.73 -0.36
N LYS A 91 8.37 -32.60 0.35
CA LYS A 91 8.17 -32.51 1.81
C LYS A 91 6.87 -31.79 2.12
N ASN A 92 6.25 -32.14 3.24
CA ASN A 92 5.04 -31.47 3.75
C ASN A 92 5.38 -30.10 4.35
N ILE A 93 5.96 -29.22 3.52
CA ILE A 93 6.38 -27.86 3.87
C ILE A 93 5.66 -26.91 2.93
N PHE A 94 4.95 -25.95 3.50
CA PHE A 94 4.37 -24.87 2.73
C PHE A 94 5.43 -23.76 2.55
N SER A 95 5.76 -23.39 1.31
CA SER A 95 6.79 -22.38 1.03
C SER A 95 6.19 -21.11 0.43
N PHE A 96 6.38 -19.97 1.09
CA PHE A 96 6.05 -18.64 0.58
C PHE A 96 7.32 -17.95 0.07
N PHE A 97 7.26 -17.41 -1.14
CA PHE A 97 8.35 -16.65 -1.75
C PHE A 97 7.88 -15.21 -1.97
N ILE A 98 8.53 -14.26 -1.31
CA ILE A 98 8.26 -12.82 -1.45
C ILE A 98 9.23 -12.25 -2.48
N VAL A 99 8.70 -11.59 -3.51
CA VAL A 99 9.45 -11.10 -4.67
C VAL A 99 8.95 -9.74 -5.14
N ASP A 100 9.76 -9.04 -5.95
CA ASP A 100 9.36 -7.78 -6.60
C ASP A 100 8.39 -8.00 -7.78
N ASP A 101 7.83 -6.91 -8.30
CA ASP A 101 6.86 -6.94 -9.41
C ASP A 101 7.43 -7.60 -10.67
N LEU A 102 8.72 -7.40 -10.95
CA LEU A 102 9.38 -7.92 -12.15
C LEU A 102 9.54 -9.44 -12.09
N MET A 103 9.95 -9.98 -10.93
CA MET A 103 10.00 -11.41 -10.70
C MET A 103 8.58 -11.99 -10.61
N TYR A 104 7.63 -11.31 -9.97
CA TYR A 104 6.24 -11.72 -9.93
C TYR A 104 5.71 -11.94 -11.35
N ILE A 105 5.79 -10.94 -12.23
CA ILE A 105 5.29 -11.06 -13.61
C ILE A 105 6.00 -12.18 -14.37
N LYS A 106 7.32 -12.28 -14.23
CA LYS A 106 8.12 -13.33 -14.88
C LYS A 106 7.67 -14.73 -14.47
N TYR A 107 7.42 -14.95 -13.18
CA TYR A 107 7.05 -16.27 -12.63
C TYR A 107 5.53 -16.48 -12.56
N SER A 108 4.74 -15.47 -12.89
CA SER A 108 3.30 -15.56 -13.10
C SER A 108 2.93 -16.05 -14.48
N ASP A 109 3.79 -15.86 -15.50
CA ASP A 109 3.60 -16.34 -16.87
C ASP A 109 3.32 -17.86 -16.90
N ASN A 110 2.19 -18.23 -17.48
CA ASN A 110 1.71 -19.61 -17.60
C ASN A 110 2.33 -20.38 -18.76
N ASN A 111 3.11 -19.71 -19.61
CA ASN A 111 3.84 -20.35 -20.68
C ASN A 111 5.06 -21.08 -20.11
N ILE A 112 4.99 -22.41 -20.05
CA ILE A 112 6.04 -23.27 -19.50
C ILE A 112 7.42 -23.09 -20.19
N ASN A 113 7.44 -22.67 -21.45
CA ASN A 113 8.69 -22.40 -22.18
C ASN A 113 9.38 -21.12 -21.67
N LYS A 114 8.59 -20.16 -21.18
CA LYS A 114 9.07 -18.91 -20.57
C LYS A 114 9.32 -19.07 -19.06
N ASN A 115 8.50 -19.88 -18.39
CA ASN A 115 8.56 -20.13 -16.96
C ASN A 115 8.55 -21.63 -16.63
N LYS A 116 9.75 -22.20 -16.55
CA LYS A 116 9.95 -23.64 -16.28
C LYS A 116 9.52 -24.10 -14.87
N ILE A 117 9.27 -23.17 -13.94
CA ILE A 117 8.89 -23.50 -12.57
C ILE A 117 7.42 -23.23 -12.28
N TYR A 118 6.65 -22.72 -13.25
CA TYR A 118 5.23 -22.38 -13.10
C TYR A 118 4.42 -23.51 -12.46
N THR A 119 4.66 -24.75 -12.91
CA THR A 119 3.90 -25.94 -12.47
C THR A 119 4.14 -26.33 -11.02
N TYR A 120 5.16 -25.77 -10.35
CA TYR A 120 5.42 -26.00 -8.93
C TYR A 120 4.78 -24.94 -8.03
N LEU A 121 4.23 -23.85 -8.60
CA LEU A 121 3.63 -22.77 -7.84
C LEU A 121 2.12 -23.00 -7.78
N THR A 122 1.60 -23.26 -6.57
CA THR A 122 0.18 -23.56 -6.33
C THR A 122 -0.68 -22.32 -6.10
N GLY A 123 -0.06 -21.22 -5.65
CA GLY A 123 -0.75 -19.95 -5.39
C GLY A 123 0.11 -18.76 -5.80
N LYS A 124 -0.54 -17.70 -6.27
CA LYS A 124 0.08 -16.43 -6.64
C LYS A 124 -0.78 -15.31 -6.09
N TYR A 125 -0.13 -14.45 -5.33
CA TYR A 125 -0.78 -13.33 -4.67
C TYR A 125 0.02 -12.09 -5.01
N TYR A 126 -0.64 -11.14 -5.65
CA TYR A 126 -0.08 -9.81 -5.86
C TYR A 126 -0.68 -8.88 -4.82
N MET A 127 0.18 -8.18 -4.07
CA MET A 127 -0.26 -7.13 -3.17
C MET A 127 -0.15 -5.79 -3.92
N PRO A 128 -1.28 -5.23 -4.39
CA PRO A 128 -1.26 -4.01 -5.18
C PRO A 128 -0.87 -2.80 -4.33
N LEU A 129 -0.33 -1.79 -4.99
CA LEU A 129 -0.23 -0.45 -4.42
C LEU A 129 -1.63 0.15 -4.23
N LEU A 130 -1.73 1.08 -3.28
CA LEU A 130 -2.98 1.81 -3.09
C LEU A 130 -3.28 2.68 -4.32
N THR A 131 -4.53 2.70 -4.75
CA THR A 131 -5.03 3.74 -5.65
C THR A 131 -4.96 5.12 -4.97
N PHE A 132 -5.25 6.17 -5.73
CA PHE A 132 -5.31 7.51 -5.14
C PHE A 132 -6.41 7.61 -4.07
N GLU A 133 -7.60 7.09 -4.36
CA GLU A 133 -8.72 7.05 -3.44
C GLU A 133 -8.39 6.25 -2.17
N GLU A 134 -7.77 5.07 -2.32
CA GLU A 134 -7.30 4.25 -1.20
C GLU A 134 -6.21 4.97 -0.38
N THR A 135 -5.34 5.75 -1.04
CA THR A 135 -4.32 6.56 -0.37
C THR A 135 -4.94 7.68 0.45
N ILE A 136 -5.98 8.36 -0.05
CA ILE A 136 -6.73 9.36 0.73
C ILE A 136 -7.33 8.69 1.97
N ARG A 137 -8.02 7.54 1.81
CA ARG A 137 -8.60 6.81 2.94
C ARG A 137 -7.55 6.45 3.98
N TYR A 138 -6.40 5.94 3.53
CA TYR A 138 -5.30 5.61 4.41
C TYR A 138 -4.76 6.84 5.17
N CYS A 139 -4.53 7.97 4.49
CA CYS A 139 -4.05 9.18 5.13
C CYS A 139 -5.06 9.78 6.12
N VAL A 140 -6.35 9.74 5.81
CA VAL A 140 -7.42 10.15 6.74
C VAL A 140 -7.43 9.24 7.96
N MET A 141 -7.39 7.92 7.76
CA MET A 141 -7.46 6.94 8.85
C MET A 141 -6.23 6.99 9.77
N MET A 142 -5.03 7.02 9.19
CA MET A 142 -3.78 6.85 9.93
C MET A 142 -3.23 8.16 10.48
N PHE A 143 -3.44 9.27 9.76
CA PHE A 143 -2.82 10.55 10.10
C PHE A 143 -3.83 11.65 10.42
N GLY A 144 -5.13 11.39 10.24
CA GLY A 144 -6.16 12.41 10.37
C GLY A 144 -6.02 13.55 9.37
N GLU A 145 -5.41 13.27 8.20
CA GLU A 145 -5.20 14.28 7.16
C GLU A 145 -6.55 14.85 6.70
N LYS A 146 -6.60 16.18 6.59
CA LYS A 146 -7.81 16.92 6.20
C LYS A 146 -7.66 17.59 4.85
N LYS A 147 -6.45 17.85 4.37
CA LYS A 147 -6.17 18.63 3.16
C LYS A 147 -5.99 17.75 1.95
N TYR A 148 -6.80 18.00 0.91
CA TYR A 148 -6.81 17.19 -0.30
C TYR A 148 -5.47 17.26 -1.07
N LEU A 149 -4.87 18.46 -1.15
CA LEU A 149 -3.59 18.64 -1.85
C LEU A 149 -2.43 17.91 -1.18
N LEU A 150 -2.47 17.72 0.14
CA LEU A 150 -1.44 16.95 0.84
C LEU A 150 -1.54 15.47 0.45
N CYS A 151 -2.73 14.87 0.46
CA CYS A 151 -2.92 13.50 -0.03
C CYS A 151 -2.49 13.33 -1.50
N LEU A 152 -2.75 14.34 -2.36
CA LEU A 152 -2.30 14.33 -3.75
C LEU A 152 -0.77 14.27 -3.85
N MET A 153 -0.07 15.05 -3.03
CA MET A 153 1.39 15.07 -2.94
C MET A 153 1.95 13.74 -2.42
N GLU A 154 1.38 13.22 -1.33
CA GLU A 154 1.72 11.93 -0.72
C GLU A 154 1.57 10.78 -1.72
N TYR A 155 0.44 10.74 -2.43
CA TYR A 155 0.22 9.73 -3.47
C TYR A 155 1.27 9.82 -4.56
N TYR A 156 1.59 11.03 -5.05
CA TYR A 156 2.62 11.16 -6.07
C TYR A 156 3.97 10.67 -5.56
N ASN A 157 4.40 11.07 -4.36
CA ASN A 157 5.70 10.71 -3.81
C ASN A 157 5.85 9.20 -3.61
N THR A 158 4.79 8.55 -3.14
CA THR A 158 4.84 7.17 -2.66
C THR A 158 4.25 6.15 -3.64
N LEU A 159 3.46 6.62 -4.61
CA LEU A 159 2.60 5.80 -5.47
C LEU A 159 1.68 4.85 -4.68
N GLY A 160 1.22 5.26 -3.50
CA GLY A 160 0.35 4.43 -2.67
C GLY A 160 1.05 3.27 -1.96
N ASN A 161 2.38 3.30 -1.83
CA ASN A 161 3.12 2.32 -1.04
C ASN A 161 2.99 2.63 0.46
N TYR A 162 2.36 1.73 1.23
CA TYR A 162 2.15 1.87 2.67
C TYR A 162 3.39 2.29 3.47
N ARG A 163 4.54 1.63 3.22
CA ARG A 163 5.77 1.93 3.96
C ARG A 163 6.27 3.33 3.63
N LEU A 164 6.22 3.73 2.36
CA LEU A 164 6.63 5.06 1.95
C LEU A 164 5.66 6.11 2.46
N LEU A 165 4.34 5.88 2.47
CA LEU A 165 3.35 6.78 3.07
C LEU A 165 3.66 7.08 4.53
N ASN A 166 3.93 6.05 5.34
CA ASN A 166 4.30 6.25 6.74
C ASN A 166 5.61 7.04 6.92
N ILE A 167 6.55 6.95 5.98
CA ILE A 167 7.83 7.67 6.05
C ILE A 167 7.71 9.09 5.49
N ASP A 168 6.92 9.29 4.43
CA ASP A 168 6.83 10.55 3.70
C ASP A 168 5.94 11.56 4.42
N HIS A 169 4.82 11.09 5.00
CA HIS A 169 3.89 11.94 5.75
C HIS A 169 4.55 12.62 6.96
N GLU A 170 5.51 11.96 7.60
CA GLU A 170 6.27 12.55 8.70
C GLU A 170 7.25 13.64 8.25
N LYS A 171 7.65 13.65 6.97
CA LYS A 171 8.69 14.55 6.45
C LYS A 171 8.16 15.89 5.97
N TYR A 172 6.98 15.91 5.36
CA TYR A 172 6.50 17.09 4.64
C TYR A 172 5.26 17.69 5.32
N LYS A 173 5.42 18.87 5.92
CA LYS A 173 4.30 19.65 6.48
C LYS A 173 3.74 20.72 5.53
N TYR A 174 4.34 20.86 4.35
CA TYR A 174 4.03 21.95 3.42
C TYR A 174 3.83 21.41 2.01
N VAL A 175 2.91 22.04 1.29
CA VAL A 175 2.58 21.72 -0.10
C VAL A 175 3.71 22.21 -1.02
N ASP A 176 4.40 21.28 -1.70
CA ASP A 176 5.40 21.60 -2.72
C ASP A 176 4.75 21.81 -4.10
N LYS A 177 4.96 22.99 -4.68
CA LYS A 177 4.33 23.39 -5.96
C LYS A 177 4.69 22.45 -7.11
N VAL A 178 5.97 22.05 -7.20
CA VAL A 178 6.47 21.17 -8.26
C VAL A 178 5.79 19.81 -8.16
N THR A 179 5.67 19.28 -6.95
CA THR A 179 5.07 17.98 -6.69
C THR A 179 3.57 17.98 -6.99
N ILE A 180 2.84 19.04 -6.66
CA ILE A 180 1.42 19.16 -7.03
C ILE A 180 1.21 19.18 -8.55
N ILE A 181 2.02 19.95 -9.29
CA ILE A 181 1.97 19.97 -10.77
C ILE A 181 2.15 18.55 -11.30
N LYS A 182 3.19 17.86 -10.84
CA LYS A 182 3.49 16.48 -11.25
C LYS A 182 2.38 15.51 -10.87
N ALA A 183 1.85 15.60 -9.66
CA ALA A 183 0.79 14.75 -9.13
C ALA A 183 -0.49 14.89 -9.93
N TYR A 184 -0.88 16.12 -10.24
CA TYR A 184 -2.09 16.37 -11.02
C TYR A 184 -1.96 15.85 -12.45
N ILE A 185 -0.79 16.00 -13.10
CA ILE A 185 -0.52 15.38 -14.39
C ILE A 185 -0.64 13.86 -14.27
N LEU A 186 0.00 13.24 -13.27
CA LEU A 186 -0.02 11.79 -13.07
C LEU A 186 -1.46 11.26 -12.99
N ILE A 187 -2.30 11.82 -12.13
CA ILE A 187 -3.69 11.37 -11.96
C ILE A 187 -4.49 11.51 -13.25
N ASN A 188 -4.35 12.62 -13.97
CA ASN A 188 -5.08 12.83 -15.23
C ASN A 188 -4.60 11.90 -16.35
N VAL A 189 -3.32 11.53 -16.37
CA VAL A 189 -2.79 10.52 -17.30
C VAL A 189 -3.34 9.15 -16.93
N ILE A 190 -3.34 8.77 -15.64
CA ILE A 190 -3.89 7.48 -15.18
C ILE A 190 -5.36 7.33 -15.60
N LYS A 191 -6.18 8.38 -15.43
CA LYS A 191 -7.61 8.39 -15.82
C LYS A 191 -7.86 8.16 -17.31
N GLN A 192 -6.89 8.43 -18.19
CA GLN A 192 -7.04 8.20 -19.63
C GLN A 192 -6.90 6.74 -20.02
N PHE A 193 -6.24 5.95 -19.18
CA PHE A 193 -6.18 4.52 -19.36
C PHE A 193 -7.37 3.93 -18.61
N GLU A 194 -8.40 3.48 -19.33
CA GLU A 194 -9.43 2.61 -18.77
C GLU A 194 -8.78 1.26 -18.47
N LEU A 195 -8.25 1.14 -17.26
CA LEU A 195 -7.35 0.07 -16.83
C LEU A 195 -8.07 -1.16 -16.27
N SER A 196 -9.40 -1.20 -16.32
CA SER A 196 -10.23 -2.18 -15.62
C SER A 196 -10.01 -3.64 -16.04
N TYR A 197 -9.51 -3.89 -17.25
CA TYR A 197 -9.24 -5.23 -17.77
C TYR A 197 -7.83 -5.77 -17.45
N LEU A 198 -6.95 -4.94 -16.90
CA LEU A 198 -5.56 -5.32 -16.62
C LEU A 198 -5.41 -5.80 -15.17
N GLU A 199 -4.60 -6.85 -14.98
CA GLU A 199 -4.22 -7.26 -13.63
C GLU A 199 -3.48 -6.13 -12.91
N LYS A 200 -3.73 -5.97 -11.61
CA LYS A 200 -3.18 -4.86 -10.80
C LYS A 200 -1.66 -4.73 -10.89
N CYS A 201 -0.91 -5.82 -11.05
CA CYS A 201 0.55 -5.78 -11.20
C CYS A 201 1.03 -5.04 -12.46
N TYR A 202 0.26 -5.11 -13.54
CA TYR A 202 0.57 -4.35 -14.75
C TYR A 202 0.20 -2.88 -14.57
N LEU A 203 -0.89 -2.58 -13.85
CA LEU A 203 -1.31 -1.22 -13.54
C LEU A 203 -0.22 -0.47 -12.76
N ASP A 204 0.28 -1.08 -11.70
CA ASP A 204 1.31 -0.46 -10.85
C ASP A 204 2.60 -0.17 -11.63
N LEU A 205 2.96 -1.04 -12.57
CA LEU A 205 4.12 -0.80 -13.45
C LEU A 205 3.87 0.32 -14.47
N ILE A 206 2.67 0.40 -15.04
CA ILE A 206 2.29 1.52 -15.93
C ILE A 206 2.35 2.84 -15.16
N VAL A 207 1.80 2.89 -13.95
CA VAL A 207 1.83 4.08 -13.07
C VAL A 207 3.28 4.48 -12.76
N LYS A 208 4.15 3.53 -12.41
CA LYS A 208 5.59 3.77 -12.20
C LYS A 208 6.27 4.35 -13.45
N ASN A 209 5.93 3.83 -14.63
CA ASN A 209 6.47 4.33 -15.90
C ASN A 209 6.01 5.75 -16.21
N ILE A 210 4.71 6.06 -15.99
CA ILE A 210 4.18 7.42 -16.17
C ILE A 210 4.89 8.39 -15.22
N LYS A 211 5.02 8.03 -13.93
CA LYS A 211 5.77 8.85 -12.97
C LYS A 211 7.21 9.11 -13.43
N ALA A 212 7.92 8.08 -13.91
CA ALA A 212 9.28 8.24 -14.41
C ALA A 212 9.36 9.21 -15.60
N ILE A 213 8.40 9.15 -16.54
CA ILE A 213 8.32 10.09 -17.66
C ILE A 213 8.12 11.52 -17.15
N ILE A 214 7.19 11.73 -16.23
CA ILE A 214 6.90 13.05 -15.63
C ILE A 214 8.16 13.60 -14.92
N GLU A 215 8.86 12.78 -14.13
CA GLU A 215 10.09 13.17 -13.46
C GLU A 215 11.16 13.66 -14.46
N GLU A 216 11.37 12.95 -15.56
CA GLU A 216 12.35 13.37 -16.57
C GLU A 216 11.93 14.65 -17.30
N VAL A 217 10.64 14.82 -17.61
CA VAL A 217 10.10 16.07 -18.17
C VAL A 217 10.39 17.26 -17.24
N THR A 218 10.24 17.08 -15.93
CA THR A 218 10.47 18.16 -14.95
C THR A 218 11.95 18.50 -14.75
N LYS A 219 12.84 17.49 -14.71
CA LYS A 219 14.28 17.69 -14.50
C LYS A 219 14.91 18.55 -15.57
N LEU A 220 14.51 18.34 -16.83
CA LEU A 220 15.16 18.97 -17.97
C LEU A 220 14.65 20.39 -18.24
N ARG A 221 13.62 20.86 -17.52
CA ARG A 221 12.99 22.20 -17.54
C ARG A 221 12.43 22.66 -18.90
N LYS A 222 13.19 22.47 -19.99
CA LYS A 222 12.81 22.59 -21.39
C LYS A 222 13.33 21.36 -22.12
N LEU A 223 12.43 20.59 -22.72
CA LEU A 223 12.79 19.31 -23.30
C LEU A 223 12.12 19.07 -24.65
N GLN A 224 12.92 18.71 -25.66
CA GLN A 224 12.40 18.19 -26.93
C GLN A 224 11.96 16.73 -26.77
N ILE A 225 10.80 16.37 -27.34
CA ILE A 225 10.26 15.00 -27.24
C ILE A 225 11.25 13.94 -27.77
N GLU A 226 11.96 14.22 -28.86
CA GLU A 226 12.89 13.24 -29.45
C GLU A 226 14.11 13.00 -28.55
N GLU A 227 14.53 13.99 -27.78
CA GLU A 227 15.56 13.84 -26.76
C GLU A 227 15.04 13.00 -25.57
N LEU A 228 13.80 13.24 -25.13
CA LEU A 228 13.14 12.43 -24.11
C LEU A 228 13.07 10.96 -24.52
N LYS A 229 12.62 10.67 -25.74
CA LYS A 229 12.55 9.29 -26.28
C LYS A 229 13.94 8.63 -26.30
N LYS A 230 14.96 9.34 -26.78
CA LYS A 230 16.35 8.83 -26.82
C LYS A 230 16.87 8.56 -25.42
N TYR A 231 16.62 9.46 -24.47
CA TYR A 231 17.04 9.33 -23.08
C TYR A 231 16.39 8.14 -22.39
N LEU A 232 15.06 7.99 -22.53
CA LEU A 232 14.31 6.86 -21.96
C LEU A 232 14.73 5.52 -22.59
N LYS A 233 15.03 5.48 -23.89
CA LYS A 233 15.58 4.29 -24.58
C LYS A 233 17.00 3.93 -24.13
N LYS A 234 17.82 4.91 -23.71
CA LYS A 234 19.19 4.68 -23.22
C LYS A 234 19.19 4.20 -21.76
N ASN A 235 18.25 4.68 -20.95
CA ASN A 235 18.05 4.25 -19.57
C ASN A 235 17.16 2.98 -19.47
N LYS A 236 17.56 1.93 -20.20
CA LYS A 236 16.92 0.60 -20.18
C LYS A 236 17.03 -0.08 -18.82
N LYS A 237 16.15 0.30 -17.89
CA LYS A 237 15.78 -0.53 -16.74
C LYS A 237 14.27 -0.53 -16.45
N VAL A 238 13.49 0.43 -16.96
CA VAL A 238 12.15 0.72 -16.41
C VAL A 238 10.99 0.44 -17.38
N ILE A 239 11.15 0.63 -18.70
CA ILE A 239 9.96 0.84 -19.56
C ILE A 239 9.63 -0.31 -20.55
N ASP A 240 10.55 -1.24 -20.81
CA ASP A 240 10.41 -2.16 -21.96
C ASP A 240 9.46 -3.37 -21.76
N LYS A 241 8.88 -3.57 -20.56
CA LYS A 241 8.22 -4.86 -20.24
C LYS A 241 6.69 -4.83 -20.13
N VAL A 242 6.06 -3.67 -20.01
CA VAL A 242 4.60 -3.61 -19.76
C VAL A 242 3.95 -2.60 -20.69
N TRP A 243 2.98 -3.10 -21.44
CA TRP A 243 2.08 -2.32 -22.29
C TRP A 243 1.41 -1.18 -21.50
N PRO A 244 1.17 0.01 -22.10
CA PRO A 244 1.44 0.36 -23.49
C PRO A 244 2.91 0.77 -23.72
N LYS A 245 3.36 0.72 -24.98
CA LYS A 245 4.73 1.12 -25.37
C LYS A 245 5.06 2.51 -24.81
N SER A 246 6.33 2.74 -24.50
CA SER A 246 6.86 4.03 -23.98
C SER A 246 6.30 5.25 -24.72
N ASP A 247 6.22 5.16 -26.05
CA ASP A 247 5.79 6.28 -26.90
C ASP A 247 4.32 6.66 -26.68
N VAL A 248 3.46 5.69 -26.36
CA VAL A 248 2.05 5.93 -26.02
C VAL A 248 1.95 6.65 -24.68
N LEU A 249 2.67 6.18 -23.67
CA LEU A 249 2.70 6.82 -22.34
C LEU A 249 3.23 8.26 -22.42
N ILE A 250 4.31 8.48 -23.18
CA ILE A 250 4.88 9.81 -23.41
C ILE A 250 3.84 10.72 -24.06
N LYS A 251 3.16 10.24 -25.11
CA LYS A 251 2.11 10.99 -25.80
C LYS A 251 0.97 11.39 -24.85
N SER A 252 0.47 10.45 -24.04
CA SER A 252 -0.58 10.75 -23.05
C SER A 252 -0.16 11.79 -22.02
N VAL A 253 1.09 11.75 -21.54
CA VAL A 253 1.63 12.78 -20.64
C VAL A 253 1.60 14.16 -21.32
N ILE A 254 2.06 14.24 -22.57
CA ILE A 254 2.10 15.51 -23.32
C ILE A 254 0.69 16.06 -23.59
N GLU A 255 -0.22 15.19 -24.04
CA GLU A 255 -1.62 15.57 -24.29
C GLU A 255 -2.27 16.09 -23.00
N THR A 256 -1.99 15.47 -21.86
CA THR A 256 -2.45 15.93 -20.55
C THR A 256 -1.90 17.30 -20.19
N ILE A 257 -0.59 17.50 -20.36
CA ILE A 257 0.05 18.80 -20.10
C ILE A 257 -0.56 19.87 -21.00
N ASN A 258 -0.73 19.58 -22.30
CA ASN A 258 -1.32 20.51 -23.26
C ASN A 258 -2.78 20.84 -22.92
N LYS A 259 -3.54 19.88 -22.38
CA LYS A 259 -4.94 20.11 -21.96
C LYS A 259 -5.01 21.02 -20.72
N ILE A 260 -4.11 20.85 -19.75
CA ILE A 260 -4.12 21.61 -18.49
C ILE A 260 -3.50 23.00 -18.68
N CYS A 261 -2.37 23.07 -19.38
CA CYS A 261 -1.60 24.29 -19.59
C CYS A 261 -1.09 24.33 -21.05
N PRO A 262 -1.94 24.72 -22.03
CA PRO A 262 -1.61 24.64 -23.46
C PRO A 262 -0.30 25.34 -23.84
N ASN A 263 -0.06 26.52 -23.25
CA ASN A 263 1.12 27.33 -23.51
C ASN A 263 2.43 26.72 -22.98
N ALA A 264 2.38 25.64 -22.20
CA ALA A 264 3.55 24.88 -21.79
C ALA A 264 4.08 23.95 -22.88
N VAL A 265 3.28 23.64 -23.92
CA VAL A 265 3.69 22.79 -25.05
C VAL A 265 3.82 23.66 -26.29
N LYS A 266 5.05 23.80 -26.81
CA LYS A 266 5.36 24.68 -27.94
C LYS A 266 6.03 23.90 -29.05
N VAL A 267 5.93 24.40 -30.28
CA VAL A 267 6.72 23.92 -31.41
C VAL A 267 7.89 24.89 -31.60
N ASP A 268 9.12 24.38 -31.63
CA ASP A 268 10.31 25.18 -31.89
C ASP A 268 10.50 25.46 -33.40
N SER A 269 11.51 26.26 -33.74
CA SER A 269 11.83 26.64 -35.12
C SER A 269 12.20 25.45 -36.03
N ASN A 270 12.53 24.30 -35.46
CA ASN A 270 12.86 23.07 -36.17
C ASN A 270 11.66 22.10 -36.23
N ASN A 271 10.45 22.58 -35.93
CA ASN A 271 9.22 21.82 -35.88
C ASN A 271 9.21 20.71 -34.80
N ASN A 272 10.06 20.82 -33.77
CA ASN A 272 10.05 19.90 -32.64
C ASN A 272 9.12 20.40 -31.54
N VAL A 273 8.40 19.47 -30.92
CA VAL A 273 7.59 19.78 -29.75
C VAL A 273 8.48 19.86 -28.52
N VAL A 274 8.34 20.97 -27.79
CA VAL A 274 9.08 21.33 -26.58
C VAL A 274 8.11 21.50 -25.42
N ILE A 275 8.42 20.90 -24.27
CA ILE A 275 7.69 21.09 -23.01
C ILE A 275 8.46 22.10 -22.15
N ASP A 276 7.81 23.18 -21.72
CA ASP A 276 8.37 24.23 -20.85
C ASP A 276 7.82 24.09 -19.43
N PHE A 277 8.57 23.41 -18.56
CA PHE A 277 8.21 23.23 -17.17
C PHE A 277 8.32 24.52 -16.36
N ASN A 278 9.22 25.45 -16.71
CA ASN A 278 9.29 26.75 -16.04
C ASN A 278 7.98 27.52 -16.24
N PHE A 279 7.39 27.43 -17.44
CA PHE A 279 6.09 28.02 -17.70
C PHE A 279 5.00 27.40 -16.82
N MET A 280 4.97 26.07 -16.66
CA MET A 280 4.03 25.41 -15.74
C MET A 280 4.21 25.87 -14.30
N TYR A 281 5.45 25.97 -13.82
CA TYR A 281 5.76 26.43 -12.47
C TYR A 281 5.30 27.86 -12.21
N LEU A 282 5.51 28.77 -13.16
CA LEU A 282 5.05 30.16 -13.06
C LEU A 282 3.52 30.27 -13.10
N ASN A 283 2.84 29.31 -13.71
CA ASN A 283 1.38 29.23 -13.81
C ASN A 283 0.79 28.18 -12.85
N TYR A 284 1.43 27.99 -11.68
CA TYR A 284 1.02 27.00 -10.67
C TYR A 284 -0.47 27.09 -10.29
N ASP A 285 -1.03 28.31 -10.20
CA ASP A 285 -2.42 28.50 -9.79
C ASP A 285 -3.42 27.88 -10.78
N VAL A 286 -3.05 27.73 -12.06
CA VAL A 286 -3.86 27.00 -13.05
C VAL A 286 -4.02 25.54 -12.62
N PHE A 287 -2.96 24.92 -12.11
CA PHE A 287 -2.97 23.54 -11.64
C PHE A 287 -3.79 23.41 -10.36
N VAL A 288 -3.58 24.27 -9.36
CA VAL A 288 -4.35 24.20 -8.10
C VAL A 288 -5.83 24.39 -8.35
N ASN A 289 -6.20 25.42 -9.11
CA ASN A 289 -7.60 25.69 -9.42
C ASN A 289 -8.23 24.52 -10.16
N ALA A 290 -7.53 23.93 -11.13
CA ALA A 290 -8.01 22.76 -11.86
C ALA A 290 -8.12 21.52 -10.95
N VAL A 291 -7.16 21.28 -10.05
CA VAL A 291 -7.19 20.17 -9.07
C VAL A 291 -8.42 20.26 -8.17
N LEU A 292 -8.69 21.46 -7.64
CA LEU A 292 -9.77 21.66 -6.67
C LEU A 292 -11.15 21.72 -7.35
N SER A 293 -11.25 22.34 -8.53
CA SER A 293 -12.53 22.51 -9.24
C SER A 293 -13.01 21.27 -10.02
N GLN A 294 -12.11 20.37 -10.44
CA GLN A 294 -12.48 19.16 -11.17
C GLN A 294 -12.78 17.96 -10.26
N ARG A 295 -13.04 18.21 -8.99
CA ARG A 295 -13.53 17.18 -8.06
C ARG A 295 -14.99 16.86 -8.43
N ARG A 296 -15.47 15.69 -7.96
CA ARG A 296 -16.74 15.10 -8.43
C ARG A 296 -17.97 15.94 -8.09
N GLU A 297 -17.87 16.80 -7.09
CA GLU A 297 -18.96 17.63 -6.60
C GLU A 297 -18.55 19.10 -6.52
N GLU A 298 -19.52 19.99 -6.70
CA GLU A 298 -19.32 21.42 -6.47
C GLU A 298 -19.40 21.72 -4.97
N TRP A 299 -18.36 22.37 -4.44
CA TRP A 299 -18.31 22.78 -3.05
C TRP A 299 -18.05 24.27 -2.90
N SER A 300 -18.38 24.78 -1.71
CA SER A 300 -18.01 26.13 -1.34
C SER A 300 -16.48 26.29 -1.33
N LYS A 301 -15.99 27.52 -1.51
CA LYS A 301 -14.54 27.80 -1.53
C LYS A 301 -13.83 27.30 -0.27
N GLU A 302 -14.50 27.36 0.87
CA GLU A 302 -13.99 26.92 2.17
C GLU A 302 -13.85 25.40 2.24
N GLU A 303 -14.73 24.64 1.58
CA GLU A 303 -14.74 23.18 1.54
C GLU A 303 -13.76 22.60 0.50
N LEU A 304 -13.38 23.39 -0.52
CA LEU A 304 -12.50 22.95 -1.62
C LEU A 304 -11.14 22.46 -1.14
N GLU A 305 -10.58 23.03 -0.06
CA GLU A 305 -9.27 22.61 0.44
C GLU A 305 -9.33 21.27 1.19
N TYR A 306 -10.50 20.89 1.69
CA TYR A 306 -10.68 19.74 2.55
C TYR A 306 -11.08 18.48 1.79
N ILE A 307 -10.62 17.34 2.29
CA ILE A 307 -11.00 16.01 1.84
C ILE A 307 -12.48 15.80 2.13
N GLN A 308 -13.18 15.28 1.14
CA GLN A 308 -14.60 14.95 1.17
C GLN A 308 -14.76 13.45 0.98
N LEU A 309 -15.90 12.89 1.40
CA LEU A 309 -16.16 11.45 1.26
C LEU A 309 -16.10 10.99 -0.21
N SER A 310 -16.59 11.82 -1.14
CA SER A 310 -16.54 11.49 -2.55
C SER A 310 -15.14 11.49 -3.15
N ASP A 311 -14.11 12.02 -2.48
CA ASP A 311 -12.73 11.74 -2.91
C ASP A 311 -12.27 10.35 -2.51
N MET A 312 -12.76 9.85 -1.37
CA MET A 312 -12.42 8.54 -0.85
C MET A 312 -13.20 7.41 -1.53
N TYR A 313 -14.41 7.69 -2.01
CA TYR A 313 -15.28 6.68 -2.62
C TYR A 313 -15.88 7.20 -3.92
N TYR A 314 -15.58 6.51 -5.02
CA TYR A 314 -15.98 6.93 -6.36
C TYR A 314 -17.50 7.07 -6.53
N SER A 315 -18.27 6.17 -5.88
CA SER A 315 -19.72 6.08 -6.02
C SER A 315 -20.51 6.88 -4.99
N MET A 316 -19.86 7.55 -4.03
CA MET A 316 -20.56 8.32 -3.01
C MET A 316 -20.65 9.79 -3.40
N ASN A 317 -21.83 10.36 -3.21
CA ASN A 317 -22.12 11.79 -3.28
C ASN A 317 -22.49 12.33 -1.88
N LYS A 318 -22.56 13.66 -1.73
CA LYS A 318 -22.93 14.34 -0.46
C LYS A 318 -24.27 13.91 0.14
N ALA A 319 -25.21 13.41 -0.68
CA ALA A 319 -26.53 12.99 -0.25
C ALA A 319 -26.61 11.50 0.14
N ASP A 320 -25.58 10.71 -0.15
CA ASP A 320 -25.65 9.26 0.03
C ASP A 320 -25.58 8.90 1.52
N ARG A 321 -26.60 8.19 1.98
CA ARG A 321 -26.59 7.50 3.26
C ARG A 321 -26.34 6.02 3.02
N LEU A 322 -25.35 5.47 3.71
CA LEU A 322 -25.03 4.05 3.61
C LEU A 322 -25.42 3.40 4.92
N TYR A 323 -26.52 2.68 4.89
CA TYR A 323 -26.86 1.86 6.04
C TYR A 323 -25.78 0.79 6.20
N THR A 324 -25.02 0.90 7.30
CA THR A 324 -23.94 -0.03 7.62
C THR A 324 -24.20 -0.64 8.99
N HIS A 325 -24.19 -1.96 9.01
CA HIS A 325 -24.39 -2.80 10.20
C HIS A 325 -23.64 -4.11 9.97
N ILE A 326 -23.17 -4.73 11.05
CA ILE A 326 -22.51 -6.04 11.00
C ILE A 326 -23.56 -7.11 11.33
N PRO A 327 -24.06 -7.87 10.34
CA PRO A 327 -25.15 -8.82 10.52
C PRO A 327 -24.72 -10.06 11.32
N TYR A 328 -23.45 -10.45 11.25
CA TYR A 328 -22.92 -11.63 11.92
C TYR A 328 -21.58 -11.34 12.60
N LEU A 329 -21.44 -11.76 13.85
CA LEU A 329 -20.21 -11.59 14.61
C LEU A 329 -19.36 -12.85 14.62
N ARG A 330 -18.08 -12.69 14.32
CA ARG A 330 -17.09 -13.75 14.47
C ARG A 330 -16.83 -14.00 15.95
N ASN A 331 -16.43 -15.24 16.26
CA ASN A 331 -16.09 -15.59 17.63
C ASN A 331 -14.82 -14.87 18.12
N ASP A 332 -13.89 -14.56 17.22
CA ASP A 332 -12.59 -13.98 17.54
C ASP A 332 -12.51 -12.54 17.00
N ILE A 333 -13.17 -11.60 17.69
CA ILE A 333 -13.04 -10.16 17.42
C ILE A 333 -11.73 -9.68 18.04
N ILE A 334 -10.89 -9.02 17.24
CA ILE A 334 -9.58 -8.52 17.67
C ILE A 334 -9.76 -7.17 18.35
N PRO A 335 -9.50 -7.04 19.67
CA PRO A 335 -9.52 -5.74 20.34
C PRO A 335 -8.28 -4.93 19.99
N LEU A 336 -8.47 -3.64 19.70
CA LEU A 336 -7.36 -2.70 19.50
C LEU A 336 -7.63 -1.40 20.29
N LYS A 337 -6.88 -1.21 21.38
CA LYS A 337 -6.94 0.05 22.15
C LYS A 337 -6.26 1.17 21.37
N VAL A 338 -7.00 2.21 21.05
CA VAL A 338 -6.50 3.40 20.35
C VAL A 338 -5.92 4.40 21.35
N ALA A 339 -6.67 4.70 22.42
CA ALA A 339 -6.23 5.60 23.47
C ALA A 339 -6.95 5.29 24.79
N ASP A 340 -6.55 6.01 25.83
CA ASP A 340 -7.10 5.96 27.18
C ASP A 340 -7.31 7.39 27.66
N ASN A 341 -8.51 7.69 28.18
CA ASN A 341 -8.84 8.99 28.75
C ASN A 341 -8.50 10.19 27.83
N ASN A 342 -8.80 10.06 26.53
CA ASN A 342 -8.55 11.13 25.56
C ASN A 342 -9.78 11.41 24.67
N PRO A 343 -10.55 12.48 24.96
CA PRO A 343 -11.73 12.84 24.18
C PRO A 343 -11.42 13.21 22.73
N SER A 344 -10.25 13.80 22.43
CA SER A 344 -9.90 14.19 21.06
C SER A 344 -9.81 12.98 20.13
N THR A 345 -9.46 11.81 20.67
CA THR A 345 -9.29 10.56 19.90
C THR A 345 -10.60 10.07 19.27
N TYR A 346 -11.76 10.51 19.76
CA TYR A 346 -13.04 10.21 19.10
C TYR A 346 -13.08 10.83 17.71
N GLU A 347 -12.64 12.08 17.59
CA GLU A 347 -12.63 12.79 16.30
C GLU A 347 -11.39 12.44 15.48
N GLU A 348 -10.23 12.36 16.12
CA GLU A 348 -8.93 12.16 15.47
C GLU A 348 -8.72 10.72 14.99
N ALA A 349 -9.35 9.73 15.63
CA ALA A 349 -9.20 8.33 15.26
C ALA A 349 -10.54 7.65 14.95
N LEU A 350 -11.50 7.60 15.87
CA LEU A 350 -12.73 6.79 15.66
C LEU A 350 -13.56 7.30 14.47
N ILE A 351 -13.82 8.61 14.38
CA ILE A 351 -14.55 9.19 13.24
C ILE A 351 -13.76 9.02 11.93
N ASN A 352 -12.44 9.19 11.95
CA ASN A 352 -11.60 9.00 10.76
C ASN A 352 -11.57 7.54 10.31
N LEU A 353 -11.62 6.60 11.24
CA LEU A 353 -11.76 5.18 10.98
C LEU A 353 -13.12 4.87 10.35
N ILE A 354 -14.21 5.45 10.85
CA ILE A 354 -15.52 5.33 10.19
C ILE A 354 -15.44 5.87 8.76
N LYS A 355 -14.95 7.11 8.57
CA LYS A 355 -14.79 7.73 7.24
C LYS A 355 -14.06 6.83 6.25
N ALA A 356 -12.95 6.22 6.68
CA ALA A 356 -12.12 5.38 5.83
C ALA A 356 -12.70 3.98 5.55
N ASN A 357 -13.81 3.61 6.19
CA ASN A 357 -14.45 2.30 6.02
C ASN A 357 -15.91 2.33 5.48
N LEU A 358 -16.60 3.49 5.48
CA LEU A 358 -18.02 3.66 5.11
C LEU A 358 -18.49 2.97 3.81
N GLY A 359 -17.61 2.75 2.83
CA GLY A 359 -17.98 2.19 1.51
C GLY A 359 -17.42 0.81 1.19
N GLU A 360 -16.58 0.26 2.06
CA GLU A 360 -15.80 -0.96 1.77
C GLU A 360 -16.13 -2.07 2.75
N ASN A 361 -16.53 -1.71 3.97
CA ASN A 361 -16.66 -2.64 5.08
C ASN A 361 -17.98 -2.43 5.81
N GLU A 362 -18.48 -3.53 6.39
CA GLU A 362 -19.53 -3.45 7.38
C GLU A 362 -18.94 -2.90 8.68
N LEU A 363 -19.68 -2.00 9.32
CA LEU A 363 -19.20 -1.33 10.51
C LEU A 363 -20.35 -0.97 11.44
N GLN A 364 -20.03 -0.81 12.72
CA GLN A 364 -20.99 -0.42 13.75
C GLN A 364 -20.26 0.31 14.88
N VAL A 365 -21.01 1.13 15.60
CA VAL A 365 -20.51 1.91 16.74
C VAL A 365 -21.23 1.49 18.01
N ILE A 366 -20.44 1.21 19.04
CA ILE A 366 -20.92 0.87 20.37
C ILE A 366 -20.37 1.90 21.34
N ILE A 367 -21.26 2.48 22.15
CA ILE A 367 -20.90 3.38 23.24
C ILE A 367 -21.21 2.68 24.55
N LEU A 368 -20.19 2.41 25.36
CA LEU A 368 -20.40 1.88 26.71
C LEU A 368 -20.49 3.06 27.68
N LYS A 369 -21.55 3.07 28.47
CA LYS A 369 -21.79 4.03 29.55
C LYS A 369 -21.56 3.32 30.88
N ARG A 370 -20.63 3.82 31.69
CA ARG A 370 -20.36 3.30 33.05
C ARG A 370 -20.53 4.42 34.07
N ASN A 371 -21.14 4.10 35.21
CA ASN A 371 -21.19 5.03 36.33
C ASN A 371 -19.79 5.12 36.97
N ARG A 372 -19.30 6.33 37.24
CA ARG A 372 -18.00 6.52 37.89
C ARG A 372 -18.05 6.32 39.40
N GLY A 373 -19.23 6.42 40.00
CA GLY A 373 -19.39 6.27 41.45
C GLY A 373 -18.47 7.21 42.22
N GLU A 374 -17.67 6.63 43.12
CA GLU A 374 -16.74 7.36 44.00
C GLU A 374 -15.55 8.01 43.26
N GLU A 375 -15.29 7.62 41.99
CA GLU A 375 -14.22 8.23 41.17
C GLU A 375 -14.60 9.62 40.61
N SER A 376 -15.84 10.10 40.83
CA SER A 376 -16.29 11.42 40.39
C SER A 376 -16.67 12.33 41.56
N LEU A 377 -16.40 13.63 41.38
CA LEU A 377 -16.86 14.69 42.28
C LEU A 377 -18.34 15.02 42.10
N PHE A 378 -18.98 14.52 41.04
CA PHE A 378 -20.38 14.79 40.72
C PHE A 378 -21.23 13.53 40.93
N LYS A 379 -22.33 13.71 41.65
CA LYS A 379 -23.38 12.69 41.80
C LYS A 379 -24.05 12.55 40.43
N ASP A 380 -23.96 11.36 39.82
CA ASP A 380 -24.47 11.03 38.47
C ASP A 380 -23.55 11.33 37.27
N ASP A 381 -22.24 11.35 37.48
CA ASP A 381 -21.26 11.41 36.37
C ASP A 381 -20.98 10.02 35.79
N HIS A 382 -21.07 9.93 34.46
CA HIS A 382 -20.78 8.72 33.73
C HIS A 382 -19.55 8.90 32.85
N GLU A 383 -18.78 7.82 32.74
CA GLU A 383 -17.75 7.70 31.74
C GLU A 383 -18.28 6.98 30.49
N TYR A 384 -17.69 7.31 29.36
CA TYR A 384 -18.05 6.76 28.07
C TYR A 384 -16.83 6.15 27.38
N THR A 385 -16.97 4.91 26.93
CA THR A 385 -16.01 4.25 26.04
C THR A 385 -16.61 4.15 24.65
N GLY A 386 -15.89 4.65 23.65
CA GLY A 386 -16.29 4.58 22.25
C GLY A 386 -15.63 3.38 21.58
N ILE A 387 -16.41 2.56 20.89
CA ILE A 387 -15.95 1.37 20.17
C ILE A 387 -16.46 1.45 18.74
N VAL A 388 -15.56 1.28 17.77
CA VAL A 388 -15.91 1.10 16.36
C VAL A 388 -15.48 -0.30 15.95
N VAL A 389 -16.44 -1.12 15.53
CA VAL A 389 -16.17 -2.46 15.01
C VAL A 389 -16.20 -2.41 13.49
N VAL A 390 -15.19 -2.99 12.85
CA VAL A 390 -15.08 -3.10 11.39
C VAL A 390 -14.96 -4.57 11.02
N ASP A 391 -15.83 -5.04 10.12
CA ASP A 391 -15.69 -6.35 9.47
C ASP A 391 -15.07 -6.18 8.08
N ASN A 392 -13.86 -6.73 7.91
CA ASN A 392 -13.15 -6.73 6.63
C ASN A 392 -13.42 -8.00 5.80
N GLY A 393 -14.46 -8.78 6.12
CA GLY A 393 -14.81 -10.03 5.44
C GLY A 393 -13.94 -11.24 5.81
N VAL A 394 -12.79 -11.04 6.46
CA VAL A 394 -11.89 -12.11 6.95
C VAL A 394 -11.70 -12.05 8.47
N PHE A 395 -11.72 -10.87 9.05
CA PHE A 395 -11.56 -10.66 10.48
C PHE A 395 -12.37 -9.42 10.89
N GLN A 396 -12.78 -9.43 12.16
CA GLN A 396 -13.45 -8.31 12.80
C GLN A 396 -12.51 -7.68 13.80
N VAL A 397 -12.36 -6.35 13.73
CA VAL A 397 -11.51 -5.59 14.65
C VAL A 397 -12.36 -4.57 15.37
N ALA A 398 -12.21 -4.49 16.68
CA ALA A 398 -12.90 -3.53 17.53
C ALA A 398 -11.90 -2.51 18.08
N TYR A 399 -11.93 -1.32 17.49
CA TYR A 399 -11.11 -0.18 17.87
C TYR A 399 -11.80 0.57 18.99
N TYR A 400 -11.13 0.80 20.11
CA TYR A 400 -11.75 1.46 21.24
C TYR A 400 -10.90 2.55 21.90
N VAL A 401 -11.57 3.57 22.42
CA VAL A 401 -11.01 4.58 23.30
C VAL A 401 -11.62 4.37 24.68
N ASP A 402 -10.82 3.82 25.59
CA ASP A 402 -11.25 3.52 26.95
C ASP A 402 -11.39 4.82 27.76
N LYS A 403 -12.46 4.92 28.55
CA LYS A 403 -12.80 6.11 29.36
C LYS A 403 -12.66 7.44 28.61
N GLY A 404 -13.05 7.47 27.34
CA GLY A 404 -12.68 8.54 26.44
C GLY A 404 -13.32 9.90 26.73
N CYS A 405 -14.49 9.95 27.36
CA CYS A 405 -15.06 11.21 27.87
C CYS A 405 -16.04 10.97 29.02
N TYR A 406 -16.52 12.05 29.62
CA TYR A 406 -17.39 12.03 30.80
C TYR A 406 -18.63 12.91 30.60
N ASP A 407 -19.65 12.76 31.45
CA ASP A 407 -20.78 13.71 31.46
C ASP A 407 -20.29 15.10 31.90
N SER A 408 -19.41 15.14 32.92
CA SER A 408 -18.83 16.38 33.43
C SER A 408 -17.83 17.04 32.49
N GLU A 409 -17.23 16.28 31.56
CA GLU A 409 -16.10 16.72 30.75
C GLU A 409 -16.12 16.11 29.35
N ALA A 410 -16.00 16.99 28.34
CA ALA A 410 -15.86 16.61 26.94
C ALA A 410 -16.96 15.69 26.36
N LEU A 411 -18.18 15.75 26.92
CA LEU A 411 -19.37 15.03 26.40
C LEU A 411 -19.65 15.31 24.91
N TYR A 412 -19.20 16.46 24.38
CA TYR A 412 -19.29 16.78 22.96
C TYR A 412 -18.60 15.74 22.08
N ALA A 413 -17.52 15.10 22.53
CA ALA A 413 -16.78 14.10 21.76
C ALA A 413 -17.64 12.87 21.45
N LYS A 414 -18.35 12.34 22.47
CA LYS A 414 -19.37 11.30 22.30
C LYS A 414 -20.45 11.74 21.31
N LYS A 415 -21.00 12.94 21.49
CA LYS A 415 -22.08 13.46 20.62
C LYS A 415 -21.60 13.57 19.17
N ASN A 416 -20.38 14.01 18.93
CA ASN A 416 -19.81 14.14 17.59
C ASN A 416 -19.64 12.77 16.91
N LEU A 417 -19.17 11.76 17.64
CA LEU A 417 -19.09 10.38 17.13
C LEU A 417 -20.48 9.83 16.75
N ILE A 418 -21.48 9.99 17.63
CA ILE A 418 -22.86 9.54 17.37
C ILE A 418 -23.44 10.27 16.15
N ASN A 419 -23.40 11.61 16.17
CA ASN A 419 -23.95 12.45 15.10
C ASN A 419 -23.31 12.13 13.75
N PHE A 420 -21.99 11.93 13.71
CA PHE A 420 -21.29 11.57 12.49
C PHE A 420 -21.73 10.20 11.98
N SER A 421 -21.82 9.21 12.87
CA SER A 421 -22.23 7.84 12.56
C SER A 421 -23.66 7.80 12.00
N GLU A 422 -24.61 8.39 12.71
CA GLU A 422 -26.02 8.43 12.31
C GLU A 422 -26.23 9.20 11.01
N LYS A 423 -25.49 10.31 10.79
CA LYS A 423 -25.54 11.09 9.56
C LYS A 423 -25.27 10.22 8.32
N TYR A 424 -24.34 9.27 8.44
CA TYR A 424 -23.94 8.40 7.34
C TYR A 424 -24.61 7.03 7.35
N GLY A 425 -25.56 6.77 8.24
CA GLY A 425 -26.31 5.51 8.30
C GLY A 425 -25.59 4.38 9.04
N VAL A 426 -24.55 4.70 9.82
CA VAL A 426 -23.85 3.73 10.66
C VAL A 426 -24.69 3.43 11.89
N ASN A 427 -24.92 2.15 12.18
CA ASN A 427 -25.66 1.76 13.38
C ASN A 427 -24.87 2.13 14.65
N VAL A 428 -25.53 2.82 15.57
CA VAL A 428 -25.01 3.24 16.87
C VAL A 428 -25.88 2.65 17.98
N LYS A 429 -25.27 1.95 18.94
CA LYS A 429 -25.96 1.52 20.17
C LYS A 429 -25.22 2.00 21.41
N GLN A 430 -26.00 2.35 22.42
CA GLN A 430 -25.49 2.71 23.73
C GLN A 430 -25.84 1.61 24.72
N MET A 431 -24.86 1.12 25.46
CA MET A 431 -25.01 0.04 26.44
C MET A 431 -24.57 0.53 27.81
N VAL A 432 -25.35 0.22 28.85
CA VAL A 432 -24.98 0.51 30.23
C VAL A 432 -24.25 -0.70 30.81
N ILE A 433 -23.08 -0.47 31.40
CA ILE A 433 -22.28 -1.51 32.05
C ILE A 433 -22.11 -1.21 33.55
N CYS A 434 -22.27 -2.23 34.39
CA CYS A 434 -22.31 -2.08 35.84
C CYS A 434 -20.92 -2.20 36.51
N ASN A 435 -19.96 -2.88 35.87
CA ASN A 435 -18.65 -3.19 36.45
C ASN A 435 -17.50 -2.73 35.54
N ALA A 436 -16.28 -2.66 36.09
CA ALA A 436 -15.07 -2.51 35.30
C ALA A 436 -14.89 -3.75 34.40
N ILE A 437 -14.88 -3.55 33.09
CA ILE A 437 -14.74 -4.62 32.10
C ILE A 437 -13.33 -4.54 31.48
N ASP A 438 -12.62 -5.67 31.47
CA ASP A 438 -11.38 -5.81 30.69
C ASP A 438 -11.76 -5.93 29.21
N LEU A 439 -11.73 -4.80 28.48
CA LEU A 439 -12.14 -4.76 27.08
C LEU A 439 -11.32 -5.72 26.21
N ASN A 440 -10.04 -5.96 26.51
CA ASN A 440 -9.23 -6.88 25.71
C ASN A 440 -9.70 -8.34 25.82
N LYS A 441 -10.38 -8.71 26.91
CA LYS A 441 -10.91 -10.07 27.11
C LYS A 441 -12.39 -10.18 26.74
N ASN A 442 -13.15 -9.11 26.95
CA ASN A 442 -14.61 -9.16 26.91
C ASN A 442 -15.22 -8.46 25.69
N ILE A 443 -14.43 -7.88 24.77
CA ILE A 443 -14.98 -7.16 23.61
C ILE A 443 -15.87 -8.06 22.76
N GLY A 444 -15.51 -9.34 22.61
CA GLY A 444 -16.33 -10.31 21.88
C GLY A 444 -17.73 -10.48 22.47
N GLU A 445 -17.83 -10.55 23.80
CA GLU A 445 -19.11 -10.67 24.50
C GLU A 445 -19.94 -9.39 24.43
N ILE A 446 -19.29 -8.23 24.64
CA ILE A 446 -19.93 -6.91 24.55
C ILE A 446 -20.53 -6.71 23.16
N VAL A 447 -19.76 -7.03 22.11
CA VAL A 447 -20.22 -6.90 20.73
C VAL A 447 -21.30 -7.94 20.43
N LYS A 448 -21.26 -9.15 21.01
CA LYS A 448 -22.34 -10.15 20.87
C LYS A 448 -23.65 -9.70 21.50
N MET A 449 -23.60 -9.13 22.71
CA MET A 449 -24.78 -8.56 23.38
C MET A 449 -25.43 -7.46 22.52
N TYR A 450 -24.62 -6.67 21.80
CA TYR A 450 -25.14 -5.68 20.87
C TYR A 450 -26.08 -6.27 19.81
N ASN A 451 -25.73 -7.42 19.19
CA ASN A 451 -26.50 -8.04 18.11
C ASN A 451 -27.60 -9.02 18.58
N SER A 452 -27.72 -9.27 19.89
CA SER A 452 -28.76 -10.15 20.44
C SER A 452 -30.01 -9.43 20.93
N ASP A 453 -29.99 -8.10 21.05
CA ASP A 453 -31.16 -7.31 21.47
C ASP A 453 -31.96 -6.69 20.31
N ASP A 454 -31.82 -7.22 19.09
CA ASP A 454 -32.66 -6.87 17.93
C ASP A 454 -33.87 -7.81 17.80
#